data_AF-A0AAJ6HKX2-F1
#
_entry.id   AF-A0AAJ6HKX2-F1
#
_cell.length_a   1.000
_cell.length_b   1.000
_cell.length_c   1.000
_cell.angle_alpha   90.00
_cell.angle_beta   90.00
_cell.angle_gamma   90.00
#
_symmetry.space_group_name_H-M   'P 1'
#
loop_
_entity.id
_entity.type
_entity.pdbx_description
1 polymer ?
#
loop_
_entity_poly.entity_id
_entity_poly.type
_entity_poly.pdbx_seq_one_letter_code
_entity_poly.pdbx_strand_id
1 'polypeptide(L)' 'MLLRAAGVAQTVARTTRPDFGSLWGGEPFGDDPRDQYWIRRGIEYATQGH' A
#
# COMPACT_ATOMS: atom_id res chain seq x y z
N MET A 1 3.91 -7.18 5.67
CA MET A 1 3.71 -7.80 4.33
C MET A 1 2.47 -7.28 3.61
N LEU A 2 1.38 -6.89 4.30
CA LEU A 2 0.14 -6.39 3.67
C LEU A 2 0.35 -5.22 2.69
N LEU A 3 1.15 -4.21 3.06
CA LEU A 3 1.40 -3.04 2.22
C LEU A 3 2.17 -3.33 0.92
N ARG A 4 3.07 -4.33 0.93
CA ARG A 4 3.74 -4.78 -0.30
C ARG A 4 2.80 -5.58 -1.21
N ALA A 5 1.89 -6.35 -0.63
CA ALA A 5 0.90 -7.10 -1.40
C ALA A 5 -0.10 -6.17 -2.11
N ALA A 6 -0.48 -5.06 -1.47
CA ALA A 6 -1.29 -4.00 -2.09
C ALA A 6 -0.59 -3.41 -3.32
N GLY A 7 0.68 -2.99 -3.17
CA GLY A 7 1.48 -2.49 -4.29
C GLY A 7 1.65 -3.51 -5.44
N VAL A 8 1.77 -4.80 -5.13
CA VAL A 8 1.79 -5.87 -6.16
C VAL A 8 0.46 -5.94 -6.89
N ALA A 9 -0.66 -5.95 -6.15
CA ALA A 9 -1.99 -6.02 -6.74
C ALA A 9 -2.26 -4.83 -7.66
N GLN A 10 -1.83 -3.62 -7.28
CA GLN A 10 -1.98 -2.42 -8.09
C GLN A 10 -1.10 -2.45 -9.34
N THR A 11 0.11 -3.01 -9.24
CA THR A 11 1.02 -3.29 -10.37
C THR A 11 0.41 -4.27 -11.36
N VAL A 12 -0.16 -5.37 -10.86
CA VAL A 12 -0.87 -6.37 -11.70
C VAL A 12 -2.10 -5.75 -12.36
N ALA A 13 -2.84 -4.90 -11.65
CA ALA A 13 -4.00 -4.18 -12.17
C ALA A 13 -3.63 -3.07 -13.19
N ARG A 14 -2.33 -2.78 -13.39
CA ARG A 14 -1.82 -1.70 -14.26
C ARG A 14 -2.39 -0.31 -13.93
N THR A 15 -2.82 -0.11 -12.69
CA THR A 15 -3.30 1.18 -12.18
C THR A 15 -2.18 1.97 -11.47
N THR A 16 -0.94 1.47 -11.50
CA THR A 16 0.23 2.14 -10.94
C THR A 16 0.60 3.38 -11.72
N ARG A 17 0.95 4.45 -11.01
CA ARG A 17 1.59 5.62 -11.57
C ARG A 17 3.09 5.61 -11.26
N PRO A 18 3.94 6.18 -12.12
CA PRO A 18 5.37 6.30 -11.82
C PRO A 18 5.64 7.08 -10.51
N ASP A 19 4.71 7.96 -10.12
CA ASP A 19 4.76 8.72 -8.86
C ASP A 19 4.59 7.83 -7.61
N PHE A 20 4.08 6.60 -7.75
CA PHE A 20 3.87 5.66 -6.64
C PHE A 20 5.15 4.87 -6.28
N GLY A 21 6.24 5.09 -7.02
CA GLY A 21 7.50 4.42 -6.78
C GLY A 21 7.51 2.95 -7.21
N SER A 22 8.48 2.20 -6.69
CA SER A 22 8.72 0.81 -7.08
C SER A 22 8.38 -0.13 -5.94
N LEU A 23 7.98 -1.35 -6.30
CA LEU A 23 7.75 -2.46 -5.38
C LEU A 23 8.96 -2.75 -4.46
N TRP A 24 10.16 -2.52 -4.99
CA TRP A 24 11.45 -2.72 -4.29
C TRP A 24 11.97 -1.43 -3.63
N GLY A 25 11.24 -0.32 -3.77
CA GLY A 25 11.58 0.97 -3.16
C GLY A 25 11.05 1.11 -1.74
N GLY A 26 11.04 2.35 -1.24
CA GLY A 26 10.35 2.71 -0.01
C GLY A 26 8.83 2.77 -0.20
N GLU A 27 8.10 3.05 0.88
CA GLU A 27 6.67 3.33 0.76
C GLU A 27 6.39 4.45 -0.24
N PRO A 28 5.36 4.30 -1.09
CA PRO A 28 4.23 3.37 -0.94
C PRO A 28 4.40 1.99 -1.62
N PHE A 29 5.62 1.56 -1.96
CA PHE A 29 5.90 0.26 -2.60
C PHE A 29 5.16 0.04 -3.94
N GLY A 30 4.88 1.12 -4.69
CA GLY A 30 4.12 1.06 -5.96
C GLY A 30 2.59 1.10 -5.79
N ASP A 31 2.09 1.18 -4.56
CA ASP A 31 0.66 1.36 -4.23
C ASP A 31 0.26 2.85 -4.24
N ASP A 32 -1.03 3.19 -4.32
CA ASP A 32 -1.46 4.59 -4.13
C ASP A 32 -1.14 5.02 -2.67
N PRO A 33 -0.46 6.16 -2.45
CA PRO A 33 -0.18 6.68 -1.12
C PRO A 33 -1.40 6.77 -0.19
N ARG A 34 -2.60 7.02 -0.76
CA ARG A 34 -3.86 7.06 -0.02
C ARG A 34 -4.31 5.69 0.44
N ASP A 35 -4.18 4.67 -0.41
CA ASP A 35 -4.56 3.29 -0.07
C ASP A 35 -3.64 2.76 1.03
N GLN A 36 -2.33 3.00 0.91
CA GLN A 36 -1.34 2.76 1.96
C GLN A 36 -1.69 3.40 3.29
N TYR A 37 -2.12 4.67 3.27
CA TYR A 37 -2.53 5.39 4.48
C TYR A 37 -3.74 4.73 5.16
N TRP A 38 -4.79 4.41 4.40
CA TRP A 38 -6.00 3.80 4.95
C TRP A 38 -5.77 2.36 5.44
N ILE A 39 -4.94 1.57 4.74
CA ILE A 39 -4.56 0.23 5.19
C ILE A 39 -3.83 0.32 6.54
N ARG A 40 -2.89 1.25 6.70
CA ARG A 40 -2.20 1.48 7.98
C ARG A 40 -3.15 1.87 9.09
N ARG A 41 -4.07 2.80 8.82
CA ARG A 41 -5.09 3.22 9.79
C ARG A 41 -6.04 2.07 10.17
N GLY A 42 -6.40 1.22 9.22
CA GLY A 42 -7.19 0.01 9.47
C GLY A 42 -6.46 -1.02 10.32
N ILE A 43 -5.17 -1.28 10.05
CA ILE A 43 -4.33 -2.13 10.90
C ILE A 43 -4.24 -1.54 12.30
N GLU A 44 -3.95 -0.24 12.43
CA GLU A 44 -3.86 0.44 13.73
C GLU A 44 -5.15 0.31 14.52
N TYR A 45 -6.31 0.58 13.89
CA TYR A 45 -7.62 0.40 14.50
C TYR A 45 -7.88 -1.05 14.94
N ALA A 46 -7.57 -2.03 14.09
CA ALA A 46 -7.75 -3.45 14.41
C ALA A 46 -6.80 -3.94 15.51
N THR A 47 -5.60 -3.36 15.60
CA THR A 47 -4.59 -3.71 16.62
C THR A 47 -4.88 -3.02 17.96
N GLN A 48 -5.52 -1.84 17.93
CA GLN A 48 -5.94 -1.11 19.13
C GLN A 48 -7.21 -1.66 19.80
N GLY A 49 -7.73 -2.80 19.32
CA GLY A 49 -8.62 -3.71 20.06
C GLY A 49 -9.65 -3.03 20.96
N HIS A 50 -10.81 -2.71 20.39
CA HIS A 50 -12.02 -2.53 21.19
C HIS A 50 -12.55 -3.90 21.62
#